data_AF-A0A8U0QZB2-F1
#
_entry.id   AF-A0A8U0QZB2-F1
#
_cell.length_a   1.000
_cell.length_b   1.000
_cell.length_c   1.000
_cell.angle_alpha   90.00
_cell.angle_beta   90.00
_cell.angle_gamma   90.00
#
_symmetry.space_group_name_H-M   'P 1'
#
loop_
_entity.id
_entity.type
_entity.pdbx_description
1 polymer ?
#
loop_
_entity_poly.entity_id
_entity_poly.type
_entity_poly.pdbx_seq_one_letter_code
_entity_poly.pdbx_strand_id
1 'polypeptide(L)'
;MEYWRQCALWLINCKMLPPDHRVTWESAQVFDLAQTLRDGVLLCQLLNNLRPQSINLKEINLRPQMSQFLCLKNIRTFLAVCCETFGMKKTELFEAFDLFDVRDFGKLS
;
A
#
# COMPACT_ATOMS: atom_id res chain seq x y z
N MET A 1 7.60 -19.09 6.36
CA MET A 1 6.34 -18.54 5.86
C MET A 1 6.67 -17.25 5.12
N GLU A 2 6.11 -17.03 3.94
CA GLU A 2 6.32 -15.78 3.20
C GLU A 2 5.28 -14.73 3.67
N TYR A 3 5.68 -13.77 4.50
CA TYR A 3 4.79 -12.75 5.06
C TYR A 3 4.04 -11.95 3.98
N TRP A 4 4.66 -11.73 2.81
CA TRP A 4 4.02 -11.05 1.69
C TRP A 4 2.78 -11.79 1.16
N ARG A 5 2.75 -13.14 1.19
CA ARG A 5 1.56 -13.92 0.81
C ARG A 5 0.42 -13.75 1.80
N GLN A 6 0.73 -13.68 3.10
CA GLN A 6 -0.27 -13.40 4.12
C GLN A 6 -0.82 -11.98 3.98
N CYS A 7 0.03 -11.01 3.69
CA CYS A 7 -0.37 -9.64 3.38
C CYS A 7 -1.31 -9.59 2.16
N ALA A 8 -0.97 -10.28 1.07
CA ALA A 8 -1.83 -10.36 -0.11
C ALA A 8 -3.22 -10.94 0.22
N LEU A 9 -3.27 -12.02 1.01
CA LEU A 9 -4.53 -12.61 1.46
C LEU A 9 -5.34 -11.67 2.35
N TRP A 10 -4.67 -10.94 3.25
CA TRP A 10 -5.32 -9.95 4.10
C TRP A 10 -5.93 -8.79 3.28
N LEU A 11 -5.23 -8.31 2.25
CA LEU A 11 -5.77 -7.29 1.34
C LEU A 11 -7.04 -7.77 0.60
N ILE A 12 -7.11 -9.04 0.22
CA ILE A 12 -8.31 -9.65 -0.39
C ILE A 12 -9.46 -9.71 0.63
N ASN A 13 -9.18 -10.10 1.87
CA ASN A 13 -10.17 -10.14 2.94
C ASN A 13 -10.71 -8.74 3.27
N CYS A 14 -9.84 -7.72 3.20
CA CYS A 14 -10.22 -6.32 3.29
C CYS A 14 -10.95 -5.79 2.05
N LYS A 15 -11.24 -6.61 1.03
CA LYS A 15 -11.90 -6.20 -0.23
C LYS A 15 -11.11 -5.17 -1.03
N MET A 16 -9.79 -5.10 -0.80
CA MET A 16 -8.90 -4.20 -1.53
C MET A 16 -8.42 -4.80 -2.85
N LEU A 17 -8.34 -6.13 -2.91
CA LEU A 17 -7.99 -6.88 -4.11
C LEU A 17 -9.04 -7.96 -4.38
N PRO A 18 -9.32 -8.27 -5.66
CA PRO A 18 -10.20 -9.38 -5.99
C PRO A 18 -9.51 -10.72 -5.69
N PRO A 19 -10.27 -11.80 -5.39
CA PRO A 19 -9.68 -13.10 -5.02
C PRO A 19 -8.80 -13.74 -6.11
N ASP A 20 -9.07 -13.44 -7.38
CA ASP A 20 -8.37 -13.92 -8.57
C ASP A 20 -7.22 -12.99 -9.01
N HIS A 21 -6.88 -11.97 -8.21
CA HIS A 21 -5.80 -11.04 -8.51
C HIS A 21 -4.46 -11.76 -8.65
N ARG A 22 -3.62 -11.37 -9.63
CA ARG A 22 -2.32 -12.01 -9.95
C ARG A 22 -1.39 -12.30 -8.77
N VAL A 23 -1.51 -11.57 -7.67
CA VAL A 23 -0.70 -11.77 -6.44
C VAL A 23 -1.01 -13.09 -5.72
N THR A 24 -2.11 -13.76 -6.07
CA THR A 24 -2.50 -15.06 -5.51
C THR A 24 -1.99 -16.24 -6.34
N TRP A 25 -1.43 -15.99 -7.53
CA TRP A 25 -0.93 -17.06 -8.40
C TRP A 25 0.30 -17.73 -7.78
N GLU A 26 0.52 -19.01 -8.10
CA GLU A 26 1.68 -19.75 -7.58
C GLU A 26 3.01 -19.11 -8.03
N SER A 27 3.04 -18.59 -9.26
CA SER A 27 4.18 -17.90 -9.86
C SER A 27 4.40 -16.47 -9.36
N ALA A 28 3.49 -15.93 -8.54
CA ALA A 28 3.60 -14.56 -8.05
C ALA A 28 4.81 -14.40 -7.14
N GLN A 29 5.46 -13.24 -7.26
CA GLN A 29 6.60 -12.85 -6.45
C GLN A 29 6.24 -11.66 -5.57
N VAL A 30 7.06 -11.40 -4.55
CA VAL A 30 6.94 -10.21 -3.70
C VAL A 30 6.89 -8.90 -4.52
N PHE A 31 7.56 -8.88 -5.68
CA PHE A 31 7.56 -7.75 -6.60
C PHE A 31 6.16 -7.46 -7.17
N ASP A 32 5.34 -8.48 -7.44
CA ASP A 32 3.97 -8.29 -7.95
C ASP A 32 3.09 -7.54 -6.94
N LEU A 33 3.22 -7.91 -5.65
CA LEU A 33 2.54 -7.21 -4.57
C LEU A 33 3.07 -5.79 -4.42
N ALA A 34 4.39 -5.60 -4.45
CA ALA A 34 5.00 -4.28 -4.37
C ALA A 34 4.49 -3.36 -5.49
N GLN A 35 4.45 -3.85 -6.74
CA GLN A 35 3.91 -3.08 -7.88
C GLN A 35 2.45 -2.70 -7.68
N THR A 36 1.63 -3.57 -7.08
CA THR A 36 0.23 -3.29 -6.77
C THR A 36 0.06 -2.19 -5.71
N LEU A 37 1.02 -2.04 -4.80
CA LEU A 37 0.99 -1.02 -3.74
C LEU A 37 1.73 0.28 -4.12
N ARG A 38 2.57 0.21 -5.15
CA ARG A 38 3.59 1.20 -5.51
C ARG A 38 3.06 2.62 -5.78
N ASP A 39 1.83 2.74 -6.24
CA ASP A 39 1.24 4.04 -6.56
C ASP A 39 0.57 4.74 -5.37
N GLY A 40 0.50 4.04 -4.22
CA GLY A 40 -0.09 4.51 -2.97
C GLY A 40 -1.62 4.60 -2.97
N VAL A 41 -2.30 4.37 -4.09
CA VAL A 41 -3.77 4.51 -4.17
C VAL A 41 -4.45 3.46 -3.31
N LEU A 42 -4.05 2.20 -3.47
CA LEU A 42 -4.64 1.08 -2.74
C LEU A 42 -4.39 1.20 -1.22
N LEU A 43 -3.23 1.71 -0.82
CA LEU A 43 -2.91 1.98 0.58
C LEU A 43 -3.82 3.06 1.19
N CYS A 44 -4.06 4.16 0.46
CA CYS A 44 -4.98 5.20 0.92
C CYS A 44 -6.42 4.69 1.03
N GLN A 45 -6.87 3.88 0.06
CA GLN A 45 -8.19 3.28 0.10
C GLN A 45 -8.33 2.26 1.24
N LEU A 46 -7.28 1.50 1.54
CA LEU A 46 -7.24 0.56 2.64
C LEU A 46 -7.52 1.25 3.98
N LEU A 47 -6.90 2.42 4.24
CA LEU A 47 -7.16 3.16 5.48
C LEU A 47 -8.63 3.59 5.59
N ASN A 48 -9.25 4.00 4.48
CA ASN A 48 -10.68 4.31 4.45
C ASN A 48 -11.58 3.09 4.69
N ASN A 49 -11.12 1.91 4.26
CA ASN A 49 -11.84 0.67 4.50
C ASN A 49 -11.74 0.21 5.97
N LEU A 50 -10.58 0.40 6.60
CA LEU A 50 -10.40 0.11 8.03
C LEU A 50 -11.14 1.10 8.93
N ARG A 51 -11.12 2.38 8.56
CA ARG A 51 -11.83 3.44 9.26
C ARG A 51 -12.39 4.43 8.24
N PRO A 52 -13.71 4.54 8.10
CA PRO A 52 -14.33 5.48 7.17
C PRO A 52 -13.81 6.90 7.35
N GLN A 53 -13.63 7.61 6.23
CA GLN A 53 -13.23 9.03 6.19
C GLN A 53 -11.84 9.32 6.79
N SER A 54 -10.96 8.33 6.91
CA SER A 54 -9.56 8.54 7.33
C SER A 54 -8.76 9.35 6.32
N ILE A 55 -9.04 9.21 5.02
CA ILE A 55 -8.42 9.96 3.93
C ILE A 55 -9.52 10.54 3.03
N ASN A 56 -9.43 11.84 2.76
CA ASN A 56 -10.23 12.47 1.72
C ASN A 56 -9.71 12.03 0.34
N LEU A 57 -10.48 11.21 -0.38
CA LEU A 57 -10.05 10.70 -1.70
C LEU A 57 -9.84 11.80 -2.75
N LYS A 58 -10.31 13.03 -2.50
CA LYS A 58 -10.01 14.20 -3.36
C LYS A 58 -8.59 14.71 -3.21
N GLU A 59 -7.89 14.34 -2.14
CA GLU A 59 -6.52 14.80 -1.86
C GLU A 59 -5.45 13.88 -2.46
N ILE A 60 -5.84 12.65 -2.82
CA ILE A 60 -4.98 11.66 -3.48
C ILE A 60 -5.20 11.64 -4.99
N ASN A 61 -4.20 11.18 -5.72
CA ASN A 61 -4.26 11.01 -7.17
C ASN A 61 -4.69 9.58 -7.49
N LEU A 62 -5.95 9.37 -7.85
CA LEU A 62 -6.50 8.05 -8.19
C LEU A 62 -5.96 7.47 -9.51
N ARG A 63 -5.37 8.32 -10.37
CA ARG A 63 -4.76 7.92 -11.64
C ARG A 63 -3.39 8.59 -11.77
N PRO A 64 -2.39 8.16 -10.99
CA PRO A 64 -1.10 8.82 -10.96
C PRO A 64 -0.26 8.57 -12.22
N GLN A 65 -0.68 7.66 -13.12
CA GLN A 65 0.01 7.34 -14.38
C GLN A 65 1.50 7.02 -14.20
N MET A 66 1.86 6.41 -13.06
CA MET A 66 3.26 6.16 -12.65
C MET A 66 4.14 7.41 -12.53
N SER A 67 3.52 8.60 -12.42
CA SER A 67 4.24 9.83 -12.10
C SER A 67 4.83 9.74 -10.70
N GLN A 68 6.16 9.83 -10.61
CA GLN A 68 6.89 9.80 -9.36
C GLN A 68 6.33 10.78 -8.33
N PHE A 69 6.06 12.02 -8.74
CA PHE A 69 5.52 13.05 -7.85
C PHE A 69 4.14 12.67 -7.28
N LEU A 70 3.25 12.13 -8.13
CA LEU A 70 1.90 11.78 -7.73
C LEU A 70 1.88 10.51 -6.85
N CYS A 71 2.66 9.49 -7.20
CA CYS A 71 2.79 8.27 -6.40
C CYS A 71 3.39 8.57 -5.02
N LEU A 72 4.49 9.32 -4.95
CA LEU A 72 5.10 9.71 -3.67
C LEU A 72 4.15 10.57 -2.83
N LYS A 73 3.38 11.47 -3.45
CA LYS A 73 2.34 12.23 -2.74
C LYS A 73 1.33 11.29 -2.08
N ASN A 74 0.79 10.32 -2.82
CA ASN A 74 -0.17 9.35 -2.28
C ASN A 74 0.41 8.54 -1.12
N ILE A 75 1.62 8.00 -1.28
CA ILE A 75 2.30 7.22 -0.24
C ILE A 75 2.52 8.05 1.02
N ARG A 76 2.98 9.31 0.87
CA ARG A 76 3.16 10.22 2.02
C ARG A 76 1.84 10.54 2.72
N THR A 77 0.75 10.70 1.98
CA THR A 77 -0.59 10.86 2.57
C THR A 77 -0.97 9.65 3.42
N PHE A 78 -0.76 8.42 2.90
CA PHE A 78 -0.97 7.20 3.68
C PHE A 78 -0.16 7.20 4.98
N LEU A 79 1.14 7.47 4.92
CA LEU A 79 2.04 7.46 6.08
C LEU A 79 1.65 8.51 7.13
N ALA A 80 1.23 9.71 6.69
CA ALA A 80 0.77 10.77 7.58
C ALA A 80 -0.50 10.34 8.34
N VAL A 81 -1.49 9.79 7.64
CA VAL A 81 -2.73 9.33 8.27
C VAL A 81 -2.51 8.14 9.21
N CYS A 82 -1.55 7.25 8.90
CA CYS A 82 -1.15 6.19 9.84
C CYS A 82 -0.67 6.76 11.19
N CYS A 83 0.07 7.88 11.17
CA CYS A 83 0.48 8.55 12.40
C CYS A 83 -0.70 9.27 13.08
N GLU A 84 -1.42 10.10 12.32
CA GLU A 84 -2.41 11.05 12.86
C GLU A 84 -3.70 10.37 13.32
N THR A 85 -4.18 9.38 12.56
CA THR A 85 -5.50 8.75 12.77
C THR A 85 -5.39 7.37 13.43
N PHE A 86 -4.31 6.64 13.14
CA PHE A 86 -4.08 5.28 13.66
C PHE A 86 -3.03 5.22 14.79
N GLY A 87 -2.35 6.33 15.09
CA GLY A 87 -1.43 6.42 16.23
C GLY A 87 -0.14 5.62 16.07
N MET A 88 0.24 5.25 14.84
CA MET A 88 1.47 4.49 14.58
C MET A 88 2.71 5.35 14.83
N LYS A 89 3.80 4.73 15.30
CA LYS A 89 5.07 5.44 15.47
C LYS A 89 5.78 5.55 14.13
N LYS A 90 6.47 6.66 13.89
CA LYS A 90 7.29 6.85 12.68
C LYS A 90 8.34 5.75 12.48
N THR A 91 8.87 5.18 13.57
CA THR A 91 9.85 4.07 13.53
C THR A 91 9.27 2.74 13.06
N GLU A 92 7.93 2.60 13.04
CA GLU A 92 7.21 1.40 12.57
C GLU A 92 6.74 1.57 11.11
N LEU A 93 6.96 2.75 10.52
CA LEU A 93 6.59 3.08 9.16
C LEU A 93 7.80 3.02 8.23
N PHE A 94 7.54 2.67 6.98
CA PHE A 94 8.54 2.69 5.91
C PHE A 94 8.69 4.10 5.31
N GLU A 95 9.81 4.35 4.63
CA GLU A 95 10.01 5.60 3.89
C GLU A 95 9.33 5.52 2.52
N ALA A 96 8.76 6.63 2.05
CA ALA A 96 7.98 6.62 0.80
C ALA A 96 8.75 6.08 -0.42
N PHE A 97 10.08 6.26 -0.44
CA PHE A 97 10.95 5.75 -1.49
C PHE A 97 11.21 4.24 -1.43
N ASP A 98 11.10 3.61 -0.26
CA ASP A 98 11.28 2.17 -0.09
C ASP A 98 10.22 1.42 -0.90
N LEU A 99 8.96 1.86 -0.80
CA LEU A 99 7.85 1.34 -1.60
C LEU A 99 7.92 1.81 -3.06
N PHE A 100 8.17 3.10 -3.31
CA PHE A 100 8.12 3.63 -4.68
C PHE A 100 9.22 3.06 -5.60
N ASP A 101 10.45 2.95 -5.13
CA ASP A 101 11.54 2.37 -5.92
C ASP A 101 11.61 0.85 -5.78
N VAL A 102 10.74 0.26 -4.96
CA VAL A 102 10.76 -1.15 -4.57
C VAL A 102 12.14 -1.53 -4.00
N ARG A 103 12.80 -0.57 -3.36
CA ARG A 103 14.05 -0.78 -2.64
C ARG A 103 13.68 -1.43 -1.31
N ASP A 104 14.24 -2.61 -1.04
CA ASP A 104 14.07 -3.32 0.24
C ASP A 104 12.67 -3.89 0.57
N PHE A 105 11.78 -4.15 -0.41
CA PHE A 105 10.48 -4.80 -0.13
C PHE A 105 10.60 -6.17 0.57
N GLY A 106 11.74 -6.86 0.38
CA GLY A 106 12.08 -8.11 1.04
C GLY A 106 12.57 -7.98 2.50
N LYS A 107 12.82 -6.77 3.02
CA LYS A 107 13.12 -6.55 4.45
C LYS A 107 11.86 -6.35 5.31
N LEU A 108 10.68 -6.22 4.68
CA LEU A 108 9.38 -6.14 5.35
C LEU A 108 8.80 -7.53 5.72
N SER A 109 9.58 -8.60 5.52
CA SER A 109 9.27 -9.98 5.94
C SER A 109 9.98 -10.33 7.23
#